data_AF-A0A7S9PZT6-F1
#
_entry.id   AF-A0A7S9PZT6-F1
#
_cell.length_a   1.000
_cell.length_b   1.000
_cell.length_c   1.000
_cell.angle_alpha   90.00
_cell.angle_beta   90.00
_cell.angle_gamma   90.00
#
_symmetry.space_group_name_H-M   'P 1'
#
loop_
_entity.id
_entity.type
_entity.pdbx_description
1 polymer ?
#
loop_
_entity_poly.entity_id
_entity_poly.type
_entity_poly.pdbx_seq_one_letter_code
_entity_poly.pdbx_strand_id
1 'polypeptide(L)'
;MNYSVSTLTTVADCDTVLALIEKEKKDLSFKKLSLERQQENYANTTVEVTSEIEVLTVELSAINTVIATLPDGDTKDDNIKRQKKLEYNLFLLSNRKANYGAIALLEKEFSIARVIKELEEADTFAETVLDRKLSM
;
A
#
# COMPACT_ATOMS: atom_id res chain seq x y z
N MET A 1 31.41 6.85 -5.37
CA MET A 1 30.67 6.24 -6.50
C MET A 1 31.27 4.89 -6.83
N ASN A 2 30.45 3.87 -7.10
CA ASN A 2 30.88 2.48 -7.35
C ASN A 2 30.82 2.07 -8.84
N TYR A 3 30.73 3.02 -9.76
CA TYR A 3 30.59 2.71 -11.19
C TYR A 3 31.90 2.93 -11.94
N SER A 4 32.36 1.90 -12.66
CA SER A 4 33.55 1.96 -13.50
C SER A 4 33.29 2.71 -14.81
N VAL A 5 32.78 3.94 -14.76
CA VAL A 5 32.45 4.76 -15.96
C VAL A 5 33.67 5.06 -16.85
N SER A 6 34.89 4.84 -16.33
CA SER A 6 36.13 4.89 -17.10
C SER A 6 36.17 3.90 -18.27
N THR A 7 35.34 2.84 -18.26
CA THR A 7 35.22 1.90 -19.39
C THR A 7 34.43 2.47 -20.57
N LEU A 8 33.66 3.54 -20.37
CA LEU A 8 33.06 4.30 -21.47
C LEU A 8 34.20 5.07 -22.13
N THR A 9 34.43 4.85 -23.42
CA THR A 9 35.56 5.44 -24.16
C THR A 9 35.12 6.43 -25.22
N THR A 10 33.84 6.39 -25.61
CA THR A 10 33.27 7.32 -26.58
C THR A 10 32.08 8.07 -26.00
N VAL A 11 31.82 9.25 -26.56
CA VAL A 11 30.63 10.06 -26.29
C VAL A 11 29.35 9.25 -26.58
N ALA A 12 29.38 8.41 -27.63
CA ALA A 12 28.26 7.54 -28.01
C ALA A 12 27.96 6.45 -26.97
N ASP A 13 28.99 5.89 -26.30
CA ASP A 13 28.78 4.94 -25.20
C ASP A 13 28.04 5.62 -24.04
N CYS A 14 28.45 6.84 -23.70
CA CYS A 14 27.82 7.63 -22.63
C CYS A 14 26.37 7.95 -22.99
N ASP A 15 26.09 8.34 -24.22
CA ASP A 15 24.72 8.63 -24.69
C ASP A 15 23.82 7.40 -24.65
N THR A 16 24.35 6.23 -24.99
CA THR A 16 23.62 4.97 -24.89
C THR A 16 23.25 4.66 -23.43
N VAL A 17 24.21 4.82 -22.51
CA VAL A 17 23.96 4.60 -21.08
C VAL A 17 22.95 5.62 -20.52
N LEU A 18 23.08 6.90 -20.87
CA LEU A 18 22.12 7.94 -20.45
C LEU A 18 20.71 7.65 -20.95
N ALA A 19 20.57 7.17 -22.20
CA ALA A 19 19.27 6.77 -22.73
C ALA A 19 18.66 5.57 -21.98
N LEU A 20 19.50 4.61 -21.56
CA LEU A 20 19.05 3.48 -20.73
C LEU A 20 18.61 3.94 -19.34
N ILE A 21 19.37 4.83 -18.70
CA ILE A 21 19.02 5.40 -17.40
C ILE A 21 17.70 6.16 -17.48
N GLU A 22 17.52 6.99 -18.51
CA GLU A 22 16.29 7.75 -18.71
C GLU A 22 15.07 6.85 -18.93
N LYS A 23 15.24 5.73 -19.62
CA LYS A 23 14.18 4.71 -19.75
C LYS A 23 13.84 4.11 -18.39
N GLU A 24 14.84 3.67 -17.63
CA GLU A 24 14.63 3.07 -16.30
C GLU A 24 13.94 4.05 -15.35
N LYS A 25 14.35 5.32 -15.36
CA LYS A 25 13.70 6.38 -14.57
C LYS A 25 12.22 6.55 -14.91
N LYS A 26 11.83 6.44 -16.17
CA LYS A 26 10.42 6.49 -16.59
C LYS A 26 9.63 5.31 -16.05
N ASP A 27 10.20 4.10 -16.13
CA ASP A 27 9.57 2.88 -15.63
C ASP A 27 9.42 2.94 -14.10
N LEU A 28 10.45 3.39 -13.38
CA LEU A 28 10.42 3.61 -11.94
C LEU A 28 9.42 4.71 -11.53
N SER A 29 9.34 5.81 -12.28
CA SER A 29 8.38 6.88 -12.03
C SER A 29 6.93 6.41 -12.19
N PHE A 30 6.67 5.59 -13.22
CA PHE A 30 5.36 4.97 -13.40
C PHE A 30 5.03 3.99 -12.26
N LYS A 31 6.00 3.16 -11.86
CA LYS A 31 5.86 2.24 -10.73
C LYS A 31 5.55 3.00 -9.43
N LYS A 32 6.25 4.10 -9.16
CA LYS A 32 5.99 4.98 -8.01
C LYS A 32 4.56 5.49 -8.02
N LEU A 33 4.11 6.08 -9.13
CA LEU A 33 2.74 6.60 -9.25
C LEU A 33 1.67 5.51 -9.02
N SER A 34 1.91 4.31 -9.53
CA SER A 34 1.02 3.16 -9.31
C SER A 34 0.94 2.77 -7.84
N LEU A 35 2.09 2.75 -7.14
CA LEU A 35 2.14 2.44 -5.72
C LEU A 35 1.49 3.53 -4.85
N GLU A 36 1.70 4.81 -5.17
CA GLU A 36 1.07 5.94 -4.46
C GLU A 36 -0.47 5.87 -4.57
N ARG A 37 -1.00 5.58 -5.75
CA ARG A 37 -2.45 5.36 -5.94
C ARG A 37 -2.96 4.17 -5.14
N GLN A 38 -2.17 3.09 -5.04
CA GLN A 38 -2.54 1.96 -4.19
C GLN A 38 -2.53 2.34 -2.71
N GLN A 39 -1.52 3.07 -2.25
CA GLN A 39 -1.43 3.54 -0.87
C GLN A 39 -2.66 4.38 -0.48
N GLU A 40 -3.07 5.34 -1.33
CA GLU A 40 -4.25 6.17 -1.10
C GLU A 40 -5.53 5.34 -0.98
N ASN A 41 -5.73 4.39 -1.89
CA ASN A 41 -6.88 3.49 -1.85
C ASN A 41 -6.90 2.61 -0.58
N TYR A 42 -5.73 2.14 -0.13
CA TYR A 42 -5.60 1.32 1.07
C TYR A 42 -5.85 2.15 2.33
N ALA A 43 -5.37 3.40 2.38
CA ALA A 43 -5.63 4.32 3.48
C ALA A 43 -7.14 4.58 3.62
N ASN A 44 -7.83 4.90 2.51
CA ASN A 44 -9.28 5.12 2.50
C ASN A 44 -10.04 3.85 2.94
N THR A 45 -9.70 2.70 2.36
CA THR A 45 -10.34 1.42 2.70
C THR A 45 -10.10 1.04 4.17
N THR A 46 -8.92 1.33 4.73
CA THR A 46 -8.61 1.05 6.14
C THR A 46 -9.53 1.82 7.07
N VAL A 47 -9.75 3.10 6.78
CA VAL A 47 -10.62 3.98 7.57
C VAL A 47 -12.06 3.49 7.51
N GLU A 48 -12.56 3.20 6.30
CA GLU A 48 -13.92 2.68 6.10
C GLU A 48 -14.16 1.37 6.86
N VAL A 49 -13.28 0.38 6.66
CA VAL A 49 -13.41 -0.93 7.32
C VAL A 49 -13.29 -0.82 8.83
N THR A 50 -12.42 0.05 9.34
CA THR A 50 -12.26 0.24 10.79
C THR A 50 -13.51 0.87 11.40
N SER A 51 -14.06 1.91 10.75
CA SER A 51 -15.31 2.55 11.20
C SER A 51 -16.48 1.58 11.17
N GLU A 52 -16.61 0.75 10.14
CA GLU A 52 -17.69 -0.24 10.04
C GLU A 52 -17.58 -1.32 11.14
N ILE A 53 -16.36 -1.78 11.45
CA ILE A 53 -16.12 -2.70 12.56
C ILE A 53 -16.54 -2.08 13.90
N GLU A 54 -16.21 -0.80 14.14
CA GLU A 54 -16.60 -0.11 15.37
C GLU A 54 -18.12 -0.03 15.52
N VAL A 55 -18.83 0.34 14.45
CA VAL A 55 -20.30 0.40 14.42
C VAL A 55 -20.91 -0.97 14.73
N LEU A 56 -20.47 -2.03 14.03
CA LEU A 56 -21.00 -3.38 14.26
C LEU A 56 -20.67 -3.90 15.67
N THR A 57 -19.52 -3.53 16.23
CA THR A 57 -19.15 -3.91 17.61
C THR A 57 -20.10 -3.28 18.62
N VAL A 58 -20.44 -2.01 18.45
CA VAL A 58 -21.41 -1.31 19.30
C VAL A 58 -22.80 -1.92 19.14
N GLU A 59 -23.24 -2.20 17.92
CA GLU A 59 -24.54 -2.82 17.66
C GLU A 59 -24.63 -4.22 18.28
N LEU A 60 -23.57 -5.04 18.14
CA LEU A 60 -23.49 -6.36 18.73
C LEU A 60 -23.60 -6.29 20.27
N SER A 61 -22.90 -5.33 20.89
CA SER A 61 -22.98 -5.10 22.34
C SER A 61 -24.40 -4.72 22.80
N ALA A 62 -25.09 -3.88 22.02
CA ALA A 62 -26.47 -3.49 22.31
C ALA A 62 -27.42 -4.70 22.20
N ILE A 63 -27.29 -5.51 21.14
CA ILE A 63 -28.10 -6.73 20.97
C ILE A 63 -27.84 -7.73 22.09
N ASN A 64 -26.59 -7.93 22.50
CA ASN A 64 -26.24 -8.81 23.61
C ASN A 64 -26.93 -8.38 24.90
N THR A 65 -27.00 -7.06 25.15
CA THR A 65 -27.71 -6.50 26.29
C THR A 65 -29.21 -6.79 26.22
N VAL A 66 -29.82 -6.60 25.05
CA VAL A 66 -31.26 -6.90 24.84
C VAL A 66 -31.54 -8.39 25.04
N ILE A 67 -30.78 -9.28 24.41
CA ILE A 67 -30.96 -10.75 24.54
C ILE A 67 -30.88 -11.18 26.00
N ALA A 68 -29.95 -10.61 26.78
CA ALA A 68 -29.78 -10.94 28.19
C ALA A 68 -31.01 -10.57 29.06
N THR A 69 -31.80 -9.58 28.62
CA THR A 69 -33.00 -9.11 29.33
C THR A 69 -34.31 -9.75 28.83
N LEU A 70 -34.31 -10.37 27.66
CA LEU A 70 -35.51 -10.95 27.07
C LEU A 70 -35.82 -12.35 27.65
N PRO A 71 -37.09 -12.62 28.00
CA PRO A 71 -37.53 -13.98 28.27
C PRO A 71 -37.46 -14.84 27.00
N ASP A 72 -37.42 -16.15 27.16
CA ASP A 72 -37.40 -17.07 26.03
C ASP A 72 -38.70 -16.98 25.21
N GLY A 73 -38.56 -17.07 23.90
CA GLY A 73 -39.66 -16.94 22.94
C GLY A 73 -39.19 -16.29 21.63
N ASP A 74 -40.11 -16.16 20.68
CA ASP A 74 -39.81 -15.75 19.30
C ASP A 74 -39.00 -14.44 19.20
N THR A 75 -39.30 -13.46 20.07
CA THR A 75 -38.57 -12.18 20.09
C THR A 75 -37.09 -12.35 20.47
N LYS A 76 -36.79 -13.25 21.40
CA LYS A 76 -35.40 -13.54 21.78
C LYS A 76 -34.69 -14.30 20.67
N ASP A 77 -35.36 -15.26 20.05
CA ASP A 77 -34.83 -16.03 18.92
C ASP A 77 -34.50 -15.13 17.73
N ASP A 78 -35.33 -14.14 17.43
CA ASP A 78 -35.07 -13.17 16.36
C ASP A 78 -33.87 -12.27 16.67
N ASN A 79 -33.69 -11.86 17.92
CA ASN A 79 -32.49 -11.13 18.34
C ASN A 79 -31.23 -12.00 18.27
N ILE A 80 -31.30 -13.29 18.60
CA ILE A 80 -30.19 -14.25 18.43
C ILE A 80 -29.83 -14.41 16.94
N LYS A 81 -30.82 -14.52 16.05
CA LYS A 81 -30.55 -14.55 14.59
C LYS A 81 -29.85 -13.27 14.13
N ARG A 82 -30.28 -12.11 14.62
CA ARG A 82 -29.64 -10.81 14.31
C ARG A 82 -28.21 -10.75 14.84
N GLN A 83 -27.97 -11.19 16.08
CA GLN A 83 -26.63 -11.32 16.67
C GLN A 83 -25.71 -12.15 15.77
N LYS A 84 -26.15 -13.35 15.36
CA LYS A 84 -25.36 -14.23 14.46
C LYS A 84 -25.00 -13.55 13.14
N LYS A 85 -25.91 -12.74 12.60
CA LYS A 85 -25.67 -11.99 11.37
C LYS A 85 -24.61 -10.89 11.56
N LEU A 86 -24.65 -10.18 12.69
CA LEU A 86 -23.63 -9.19 13.05
C LEU A 86 -22.26 -9.84 13.29
N GLU A 87 -22.22 -10.96 14.02
CA GLU A 87 -20.98 -11.73 14.25
C GLU A 87 -20.33 -12.15 12.93
N TYR A 88 -21.15 -12.65 11.98
CA TYR A 88 -20.68 -13.04 10.67
C TYR A 88 -20.14 -11.85 9.86
N ASN A 89 -20.84 -10.72 9.85
CA ASN A 89 -20.36 -9.52 9.17
C ASN A 89 -19.05 -9.00 9.77
N LEU A 90 -18.94 -9.00 11.10
CA LEU A 90 -17.74 -8.58 11.82
C LEU A 90 -16.55 -9.51 11.52
N PHE A 91 -16.79 -10.81 11.39
CA PHE A 91 -15.78 -11.77 10.91
C PHE A 91 -15.30 -11.45 9.49
N LEU A 92 -16.22 -11.16 8.55
CA LEU A 92 -15.85 -10.82 7.18
C LEU A 92 -15.03 -9.52 7.11
N LEU A 93 -15.44 -8.48 7.84
CA LEU A 93 -14.71 -7.21 7.88
C LEU A 93 -13.35 -7.33 8.57
N SER A 94 -13.25 -8.15 9.62
CA SER A 94 -11.97 -8.42 10.29
C SER A 94 -10.99 -9.11 9.35
N ASN A 95 -11.45 -10.06 8.53
CA ASN A 95 -10.62 -10.66 7.47
C ASN A 95 -10.23 -9.63 6.40
N ARG A 96 -11.16 -8.75 5.99
CA ARG A 96 -10.84 -7.67 5.04
C ARG A 96 -9.80 -6.70 5.61
N LYS A 97 -9.89 -6.36 6.90
CA LYS A 97 -8.91 -5.53 7.61
C LYS A 97 -7.52 -6.18 7.64
N ALA A 98 -7.41 -7.50 7.68
CA ALA A 98 -6.11 -8.17 7.58
C ALA A 98 -5.42 -7.93 6.22
N ASN A 99 -6.20 -7.81 5.14
CA ASN A 99 -5.68 -7.63 3.77
C ASN A 99 -5.46 -6.16 3.38
N TYR A 100 -6.19 -5.23 4.00
CA TYR A 100 -6.14 -3.79 3.67
C TYR A 100 -5.66 -2.92 4.83
N GLY A 101 -5.38 -3.49 6.00
CA GLY A 101 -5.06 -2.75 7.20
C GLY A 101 -3.64 -2.20 7.24
N ALA A 102 -3.25 -1.71 8.43
CA ALA A 102 -2.00 -1.00 8.65
C ALA A 102 -0.74 -1.72 8.12
N ILE A 103 -0.69 -3.06 8.18
CA ILE A 103 0.45 -3.83 7.66
C ILE A 103 0.56 -3.67 6.13
N ALA A 104 -0.54 -3.82 5.41
CA ALA A 104 -0.56 -3.68 3.96
C ALA A 104 -0.24 -2.24 3.53
N LEU A 105 -0.71 -1.25 4.30
CA LEU A 105 -0.34 0.16 4.08
C LEU A 105 1.16 0.39 4.25
N LEU A 106 1.75 -0.10 5.35
CA LEU A 106 3.19 0.00 5.61
C LEU A 106 4.04 -0.70 4.55
N GLU A 107 3.57 -1.82 4.01
CA GLU A 107 4.24 -2.51 2.90
C GLU A 107 4.29 -1.65 1.62
N LYS A 108 3.21 -0.91 1.33
CA LYS A 108 3.17 0.04 0.20
C LYS A 108 4.10 1.21 0.43
N GLU A 109 4.09 1.80 1.63
CA GLU A 109 5.00 2.87 2.02
C GLU A 109 6.47 2.47 1.87
N PHE A 110 6.82 1.27 2.36
CA PHE A 110 8.15 0.72 2.21
C PHE A 110 8.53 0.53 0.73
N SER A 111 7.61 0.03 -0.09
CA SER A 111 7.82 -0.15 -1.53
C SER A 111 8.05 1.18 -2.25
N ILE A 112 7.29 2.22 -1.90
CA ILE A 112 7.46 3.59 -2.43
C ILE A 112 8.84 4.13 -2.03
N ALA A 113 9.22 4.01 -0.76
CA ALA A 113 10.52 4.47 -0.27
C ALA A 113 11.70 3.82 -1.02
N ARG A 114 11.59 2.52 -1.34
CA ARG A 114 12.58 1.83 -2.16
C ARG A 114 12.66 2.39 -3.58
N VAL A 115 11.53 2.60 -4.24
CA VAL A 115 11.51 3.17 -5.61
C VAL A 115 12.08 4.59 -5.63
N ILE A 116 11.85 5.39 -4.59
CA ILE A 116 12.46 6.72 -4.45
C ILE A 116 13.99 6.59 -4.37
N LYS A 117 14.51 5.64 -3.58
CA LYS A 117 15.96 5.38 -3.50
C LYS A 117 16.53 4.90 -4.83
N GLU A 118 15.81 4.05 -5.56
CA GLU A 118 16.21 3.60 -6.91
C GLU A 118 16.27 4.78 -7.90
N LEU A 119 15.33 5.73 -7.82
CA LEU A 119 15.36 6.96 -8.63
C LEU A 119 16.54 7.87 -8.28
N GLU A 120 16.78 8.12 -6.98
CA GLU A 120 17.93 8.92 -6.51
C GLU A 120 19.27 8.34 -6.98
N GLU A 121 19.39 7.01 -6.94
CA GLU A 121 20.59 6.31 -7.44
C GLU A 121 20.72 6.43 -8.96
N ALA A 122 19.61 6.33 -9.71
CA ALA A 122 19.61 6.52 -11.16
C ALA A 122 20.03 7.94 -11.55
N ASP A 123 19.59 8.96 -10.81
CA ASP A 123 20.03 10.36 -10.99
C ASP A 123 21.53 10.51 -10.73
N THR A 124 22.00 9.97 -9.61
CA THR A 124 23.42 9.97 -9.22
C THR A 124 24.29 9.27 -10.28
N PHE A 125 23.81 8.16 -10.85
CA PHE A 125 24.50 7.46 -11.91
C PHE A 125 24.51 8.27 -13.22
N ALA A 126 23.40 8.90 -13.59
CA ALA A 126 23.33 9.77 -14.77
C ALA A 126 24.32 10.93 -14.68
N GLU A 127 24.43 11.59 -13.53
CA GLU A 127 25.41 12.65 -13.28
C GLU A 127 26.85 12.15 -13.51
N THR A 128 27.17 10.96 -12.97
CA THR A 128 28.51 10.36 -13.15
C THR A 128 28.84 10.11 -14.62
N VAL A 129 27.86 9.62 -15.40
CA VAL A 129 28.04 9.35 -16.84
C VAL A 129 28.14 10.64 -17.63
N LEU A 130 27.39 11.67 -17.24
CA LEU A 130 27.45 13.00 -17.85
C LEU A 130 28.81 13.67 -17.60
N ASP A 131 29.34 13.60 -16.38
CA ASP A 131 30.68 14.09 -16.06
C ASP A 131 31.76 13.35 -16.87
N ARG A 132 31.62 12.03 -17.00
CA ARG A 132 32.50 11.24 -17.86
C ARG A 132 32.44 11.71 -19.31
N LYS A 133 31.24 11.93 -19.85
CA LYS A 133 31.02 12.43 -21.22
C LYS A 133 31.68 13.80 -21.44
N LEU A 134 31.60 14.71 -20.47
CA LEU A 134 32.20 16.04 -20.55
C LEU A 134 33.73 16.02 -20.44
N SER A 135 34.31 14.96 -19.88
CA SER A 135 35.77 14.77 -19.77
C SER A 135 36.44 14.17 -21.00
N MET A 136 35.66 13.80 -22.03
CA MET A 136 36.13 13.22 -23.30
C MET A 136 36.30 14.29 -24.38
#